data_AF-A0A9P9M0Z1-F1
#
_entry.id   AF-A0A9P9M0Z1-F1
#
_cell.length_a   1.000
_cell.length_b   1.000
_cell.length_c   1.000
_cell.angle_alpha   90.00
_cell.angle_beta   90.00
_cell.angle_gamma   90.00
#
_symmetry.space_group_name_H-M   'P 1'
#
loop_
_entity.id
_entity.type
_entity.pdbx_description
1 polymer ?
#
loop_
_entity_poly.entity_id
_entity_poly.type
_entity_poly.pdbx_seq_one_letter_code
_entity_poly.pdbx_strand_id
1 'polypeptide(L)'
;MMKFASLTGLGFNREKTGCVKIARRGGQASQAQSLLPSGDICWGFLKLDATTGRFLVDQDLINKHIGELRVQLDACKSVIEYLQAWNIYGVRFFANNIGKPANCFGVAHVRLMLETFHSIQSQLFGSTEYWTTEDGTANDVTSTLQKIIKTKFGVDVPEGYIYFPTDMGGLELKNPFINLGLIRDTIHKNPESLIDWFFREEKEDYARARLYFEKVTVPARKKFSKEELAKDKFMGEPFMSWEEFRKHREQTSTLLYRVYKTLMREPSEQAVSPSPGVVEALSRKTWDDLTRYQQQVIELHADDIIPRFSGLNIVEQGWLPTGMVSMFRESRFQWKD
;
A
#
# COMPACT_ATOMS: atom_id res chain seq x y z
N MET A 1 -26.40 -14.45 -15.00
CA MET A 1 -25.51 -15.04 -13.97
C MET A 1 -26.19 -16.17 -13.19
N MET A 2 -27.36 -15.94 -12.56
CA MET A 2 -28.10 -16.98 -11.81
C MET A 2 -28.41 -18.25 -12.63
N LYS A 3 -28.78 -18.09 -13.91
CA LYS A 3 -29.00 -19.21 -14.83
C LYS A 3 -27.72 -20.03 -15.07
N PHE A 4 -26.57 -19.38 -15.20
CA PHE A 4 -25.29 -20.07 -15.37
C PHE A 4 -24.90 -20.81 -14.09
N ALA A 5 -24.98 -20.16 -12.93
CA ALA A 5 -24.68 -20.78 -11.64
C ALA A 5 -25.59 -21.99 -11.36
N SER A 6 -26.89 -21.90 -11.69
CA SER A 6 -27.82 -23.02 -11.60
C SER A 6 -27.47 -24.17 -12.55
N LEU A 7 -26.98 -23.88 -13.75
CA LEU A 7 -26.57 -24.90 -14.72
C LEU A 7 -25.23 -25.56 -14.36
N THR A 8 -24.33 -24.84 -13.67
CA THR A 8 -23.02 -25.33 -13.26
C THR A 8 -22.95 -25.83 -11.82
N GLY A 9 -24.06 -25.79 -11.07
CA GLY A 9 -24.12 -26.22 -9.67
C GLY A 9 -23.41 -25.29 -8.68
N LEU A 10 -23.16 -24.03 -9.05
CA LEU A 10 -22.50 -23.04 -8.19
C LEU A 10 -23.52 -22.34 -7.28
N GLY A 11 -23.22 -22.26 -5.98
CA GLY A 11 -23.97 -21.48 -5.01
C GLY A 11 -23.31 -20.12 -4.73
N PHE A 12 -24.10 -19.06 -4.58
CA PHE A 12 -23.60 -17.75 -4.16
C PHE A 12 -23.66 -17.61 -2.64
N ASN A 13 -22.53 -17.28 -2.01
CA ASN A 13 -22.53 -16.84 -0.62
C ASN A 13 -23.07 -15.40 -0.58
N ARG A 14 -24.32 -15.23 -0.15
CA ARG A 14 -25.00 -13.92 -0.16
C ARG A 14 -24.34 -12.89 0.75
N GLU A 15 -23.68 -13.33 1.83
CA GLU A 15 -22.95 -12.44 2.74
C GLU A 15 -21.67 -11.88 2.10
N LYS A 16 -21.08 -12.62 1.16
CA LYS A 16 -19.83 -12.25 0.47
C LYS A 16 -20.04 -11.76 -0.96
N THR A 17 -21.29 -11.61 -1.39
CA THR A 17 -21.62 -11.21 -2.75
C THR A 17 -22.34 -9.87 -2.73
N GLY A 18 -21.71 -8.87 -3.35
CA GLY A 18 -22.27 -7.53 -3.44
C GLY A 18 -22.32 -6.98 -4.85
N CYS A 19 -23.12 -5.95 -5.03
CA CYS A 19 -23.18 -5.17 -6.25
C CYS A 19 -23.35 -3.70 -5.91
N VAL A 20 -22.61 -2.85 -6.61
CA VAL A 20 -22.76 -1.41 -6.51
C VAL A 20 -22.83 -0.81 -7.90
N LYS A 21 -23.67 0.21 -8.05
CA LYS A 21 -23.76 1.00 -9.27
C LYS A 21 -23.13 2.36 -9.01
N ILE A 22 -21.99 2.62 -9.63
CA ILE A 22 -21.29 3.89 -9.51
C ILE A 22 -21.85 4.86 -10.55
N ALA A 23 -22.37 6.00 -10.09
CA ALA A 23 -22.85 7.05 -10.97
C ALA A 23 -21.68 7.89 -11.50
N ARG A 24 -21.84 8.47 -12.70
CA ARG A 24 -20.90 9.48 -13.19
C ARG A 24 -20.92 10.68 -12.25
N ARG A 25 -19.75 11.27 -11.96
CA ARG A 25 -19.54 12.36 -10.98
C ARG A 25 -20.70 13.36 -10.94
N GLY A 26 -21.33 13.51 -9.77
CA GLY A 26 -22.49 14.40 -9.56
C GLY A 26 -23.86 13.78 -9.85
N GLY A 27 -23.93 12.55 -10.34
CA GLY A 27 -25.18 11.79 -10.48
C GLY A 27 -25.57 11.11 -9.17
N GLN A 28 -26.87 10.98 -8.91
CA GLN A 28 -27.36 10.22 -7.76
C GLN A 28 -27.02 8.73 -7.92
N ALA A 29 -26.53 8.12 -6.85
CA ALA A 29 -26.44 6.67 -6.74
C ALA A 29 -27.85 6.10 -6.95
N SER A 30 -28.03 5.24 -7.95
CA SER A 30 -29.30 4.54 -8.18
C SER A 30 -29.18 3.12 -7.65
N GLN A 31 -30.28 2.59 -7.10
CA GLN A 31 -30.31 1.19 -6.65
C GLN A 31 -29.87 0.26 -7.78
N ALA A 32 -29.01 -0.70 -7.43
CA ALA A 32 -28.65 -1.79 -8.32
C ALA A 32 -29.93 -2.52 -8.77
N GLN A 33 -29.93 -3.04 -9.99
CA GLN A 33 -31.07 -3.79 -10.52
C GLN A 33 -31.43 -4.93 -9.56
N SER A 34 -32.72 -5.20 -9.36
CA SER A 34 -33.24 -6.23 -8.44
C SER A 34 -32.74 -7.65 -8.72
N LEU A 35 -32.16 -7.89 -9.91
CA LEU A 35 -31.57 -9.16 -10.33
C LEU A 35 -30.13 -9.36 -9.81
N LEU A 36 -29.50 -8.33 -9.27
CA LEU A 36 -28.12 -8.36 -8.79
C LEU A 36 -28.07 -8.52 -7.26
N PRO A 37 -26.98 -9.10 -6.72
CA PRO A 37 -26.79 -9.23 -5.27
C PRO A 37 -26.86 -7.87 -4.57
N SER A 38 -27.54 -7.80 -3.44
CA SER A 38 -27.76 -6.54 -2.69
C SER A 38 -26.68 -6.23 -1.66
N GLY A 39 -25.66 -7.09 -1.52
CA GLY A 39 -24.58 -6.89 -0.56
C GLY A 39 -23.61 -5.79 -0.95
N ASP A 40 -22.72 -5.43 -0.03
CA ASP A 40 -21.64 -4.48 -0.26
C ASP A 40 -20.46 -5.14 -1.00
N ILE A 41 -19.73 -4.36 -1.80
CA ILE A 41 -18.46 -4.82 -2.38
C ILE A 41 -17.34 -4.48 -1.39
N CYS A 42 -16.84 -5.51 -0.70
CA CYS A 42 -15.79 -5.37 0.30
C CYS A 42 -14.53 -6.15 -0.10
N TRP A 43 -13.36 -5.66 0.34
CA TRP A 43 -12.08 -6.34 0.23
C TRP A 43 -11.23 -6.06 1.47
N GLY A 44 -11.01 -7.07 2.31
CA GLY A 44 -10.36 -6.85 3.61
C GLY A 44 -11.18 -5.89 4.46
N PHE A 45 -10.59 -4.76 4.85
CA PHE A 45 -11.22 -3.66 5.59
C PHE A 45 -11.70 -2.53 4.69
N LEU A 46 -11.74 -2.76 3.38
CA LEU A 46 -12.22 -1.78 2.42
C LEU A 46 -13.64 -2.10 1.99
N LYS A 47 -14.45 -1.05 1.85
CA LYS A 47 -15.80 -1.06 1.29
C LYS A 47 -15.88 -0.07 0.14
N LEU A 48 -16.41 -0.50 -1.00
CA LEU A 48 -16.56 0.36 -2.17
C LEU A 48 -17.74 1.33 -1.97
N ASP A 49 -17.44 2.62 -1.91
CA ASP A 49 -18.46 3.66 -1.82
C ASP A 49 -19.07 3.95 -3.20
N ALA A 50 -20.40 3.83 -3.28
CA ALA A 50 -21.18 4.05 -4.50
C ALA A 50 -21.11 5.50 -5.00
N THR A 51 -20.95 6.45 -4.08
CA THR A 51 -21.05 7.88 -4.35
C THR A 51 -19.77 8.41 -4.98
N THR A 52 -18.63 8.09 -4.37
CA THR A 52 -17.30 8.51 -4.83
C THR A 52 -16.69 7.53 -5.83
N GLY A 53 -17.15 6.28 -5.85
CA GLY A 53 -16.55 5.20 -6.62
C GLY A 53 -15.19 4.75 -6.08
N ARG A 54 -14.89 5.06 -4.81
CA ARG A 54 -13.61 4.75 -4.16
C ARG A 54 -13.80 3.72 -3.06
N PHE A 55 -12.76 2.93 -2.81
CA PHE A 55 -12.70 2.09 -1.63
C PHE A 55 -12.40 2.97 -0.40
N LEU A 56 -13.25 2.86 0.61
CA LEU A 56 -13.11 3.50 1.91
C LEU A 56 -12.91 2.44 2.99
N VAL A 57 -12.34 2.84 4.12
CA VAL A 57 -12.15 1.94 5.26
C VAL A 57 -13.47 1.71 5.97
N ASP A 58 -13.79 0.43 6.22
CA ASP A 58 -14.88 -0.01 7.08
C ASP A 58 -14.49 0.24 8.55
N GLN A 59 -14.94 1.36 9.09
CA GLN A 59 -14.59 1.81 10.44
C GLN A 59 -15.12 0.86 11.53
N ASP A 60 -16.28 0.26 11.34
CA ASP A 60 -16.87 -0.66 12.32
C ASP A 60 -16.02 -1.92 12.45
N LEU A 61 -15.57 -2.46 11.30
CA LEU A 61 -14.69 -3.61 11.28
C LEU A 61 -13.30 -3.29 11.87
N ILE A 62 -12.76 -2.10 11.59
CA ILE A 62 -11.51 -1.65 12.22
C ILE A 62 -11.64 -1.50 13.73
N ASN A 63 -12.70 -0.85 14.22
CA ASN A 63 -12.93 -0.65 15.65
C ASN A 63 -13.03 -1.98 16.40
N LYS A 64 -13.66 -2.99 15.78
CA LYS A 64 -13.66 -4.36 16.31
C LYS A 64 -12.25 -4.92 16.46
N HIS A 65 -11.43 -4.85 15.40
CA HIS A 65 -10.06 -5.36 15.43
C HIS A 65 -9.12 -4.54 16.34
N ILE A 66 -9.39 -3.26 16.57
CA ILE A 66 -8.70 -2.46 17.58
C ILE A 66 -8.97 -3.02 18.98
N GLY A 67 -10.22 -3.37 19.28
CA GLY A 67 -10.59 -4.04 20.53
C GLY A 67 -9.88 -5.37 20.72
N GLU A 68 -9.85 -6.21 19.68
CA GLU A 68 -9.11 -7.48 19.69
C GLU A 68 -7.61 -7.26 19.91
N LEU A 69 -7.00 -6.29 19.23
CA LEU A 69 -5.59 -5.95 19.41
C LEU A 69 -5.28 -5.51 20.84
N ARG A 70 -6.16 -4.73 21.48
CA ARG A 70 -6.00 -4.34 22.88
C ARG A 70 -5.93 -5.58 23.78
N VAL A 71 -6.85 -6.52 23.61
CA VAL A 71 -6.84 -7.79 24.38
C VAL A 71 -5.53 -8.56 24.18
N GLN A 72 -5.00 -8.60 22.95
CA GLN A 72 -3.70 -9.25 22.70
C GLN A 72 -2.55 -8.55 23.40
N LEU A 73 -2.51 -7.21 23.36
CA LEU A 73 -1.45 -6.41 23.98
C LEU A 73 -1.48 -6.56 25.51
N ASP A 74 -2.67 -6.51 26.12
CA ASP A 74 -2.85 -6.65 27.57
C ASP A 74 -2.47 -8.05 28.09
N ALA A 75 -2.63 -9.08 27.26
CA ALA A 75 -2.29 -10.46 27.61
C ALA A 75 -0.79 -10.80 27.46
N CYS A 76 0.03 -9.89 26.89
CA CYS A 76 1.45 -10.12 26.69
C CYS A 76 2.21 -10.16 28.02
N LYS A 77 3.04 -11.19 28.21
CA LYS A 77 3.82 -11.40 29.44
C LYS A 77 5.25 -10.89 29.33
N SER A 78 5.76 -10.71 28.10
CA SER A 78 7.10 -10.21 27.85
C SER A 78 7.13 -9.04 26.86
N VAL A 79 8.22 -8.27 26.87
CA VAL A 79 8.46 -7.19 25.91
C VAL A 79 8.50 -7.73 24.48
N ILE A 80 9.09 -8.91 24.29
CA ILE A 80 9.21 -9.56 22.98
C ILE A 80 7.82 -9.98 22.44
N GLU A 81 6.97 -10.56 23.29
CA GLU A 81 5.59 -10.90 22.92
C GLU A 81 4.80 -9.65 22.51
N TYR A 82 4.95 -8.55 23.27
CA TYR A 82 4.29 -7.28 22.97
C TYR A 82 4.75 -6.70 21.63
N LEU A 83 6.07 -6.67 21.38
CA LEU A 83 6.65 -6.24 20.09
C LEU A 83 6.11 -7.05 18.93
N GLN A 84 6.01 -8.37 19.10
CA GLN A 84 5.49 -9.26 18.07
C GLN A 84 4.00 -9.04 17.81
N ALA A 85 3.19 -8.92 18.87
CA ALA A 85 1.77 -8.61 18.78
C ALA A 85 1.56 -7.32 17.97
N TRP A 86 2.31 -6.27 18.31
CA TRP A 86 2.25 -4.99 17.58
C TRP A 86 2.71 -5.13 16.12
N ASN A 87 3.89 -5.70 15.87
CA ASN A 87 4.47 -5.78 14.54
C ASN A 87 3.60 -6.63 13.59
N ILE A 88 3.05 -7.73 14.09
CA ILE A 88 2.23 -8.65 13.30
C ILE A 88 0.79 -8.14 13.18
N TYR A 89 0.14 -7.83 14.30
CA TYR A 89 -1.27 -7.45 14.30
C TYR A 89 -1.45 -5.95 14.08
N GLY A 90 -0.85 -5.13 14.96
CA GLY A 90 -0.97 -3.66 14.94
C GLY A 90 -0.44 -2.99 13.67
N VAL A 91 0.52 -3.59 12.98
CA VAL A 91 1.08 -3.04 11.73
C VAL A 91 0.73 -3.92 10.53
N ARG A 92 1.29 -5.13 10.44
CA ARG A 92 1.23 -5.93 9.21
C ARG A 92 -0.19 -6.36 8.84
N PHE A 93 -0.98 -6.83 9.80
CA PHE A 93 -2.35 -7.28 9.53
C PHE A 93 -3.27 -6.13 9.10
N PHE A 94 -3.25 -4.99 9.81
CA PHE A 94 -4.02 -3.82 9.39
C PHE A 94 -3.57 -3.33 8.00
N ALA A 95 -2.27 -3.16 7.77
CA ALA A 95 -1.75 -2.71 6.47
C ALA A 95 -2.18 -3.62 5.31
N ASN A 96 -2.14 -4.95 5.52
CA ASN A 96 -2.53 -5.91 4.49
C ASN A 96 -4.04 -5.89 4.20
N ASN A 97 -4.87 -5.65 5.22
CA ASN A 97 -6.33 -5.65 5.07
C ASN A 97 -6.89 -4.30 4.60
N ILE A 98 -6.17 -3.19 4.77
CA ILE A 98 -6.55 -1.87 4.22
C ILE A 98 -6.10 -1.74 2.75
N GLY A 99 -5.46 -2.76 2.18
CA GLY A 99 -5.06 -2.81 0.78
C GLY A 99 -3.76 -2.06 0.51
N LYS A 100 -2.93 -2.66 -0.34
CA LYS A 100 -1.62 -2.10 -0.68
C LYS A 100 -1.76 -0.80 -1.49
N PRO A 101 -0.88 0.19 -1.25
CA PRO A 101 -0.80 1.39 -2.10
C PRO A 101 -0.56 1.03 -3.56
N ALA A 102 -1.34 1.62 -4.46
CA ALA A 102 -1.18 1.49 -5.89
C ALA A 102 -1.55 2.80 -6.59
N ASN A 103 -0.98 3.05 -7.77
CA ASN A 103 -1.23 4.28 -8.51
C ASN A 103 -2.69 4.48 -8.91
N CYS A 104 -3.51 3.42 -8.98
CA CYS A 104 -4.93 3.50 -9.25
C CYS A 104 -5.73 4.12 -8.10
N PHE A 105 -5.26 3.99 -6.86
CA PHE A 105 -5.88 4.60 -5.68
C PHE A 105 -5.36 6.03 -5.42
N GLY A 106 -4.09 6.27 -5.77
CA GLY A 106 -3.43 7.56 -5.65
C GLY A 106 -3.22 8.02 -4.21
N VAL A 107 -2.83 9.29 -4.05
CA VAL A 107 -2.46 9.88 -2.74
C VAL A 107 -3.60 9.83 -1.72
N ALA A 108 -4.85 9.85 -2.16
CA ALA A 108 -6.02 9.79 -1.27
C ALA A 108 -6.03 8.52 -0.41
N HIS A 109 -5.61 7.38 -0.97
CA HIS A 109 -5.54 6.11 -0.24
C HIS A 109 -4.38 6.08 0.77
N VAL A 110 -3.23 6.66 0.42
CA VAL A 110 -2.12 6.78 1.38
C VAL A 110 -2.54 7.64 2.58
N ARG A 111 -3.28 8.72 2.36
CA ARG A 111 -3.87 9.53 3.45
C ARG A 111 -4.86 8.73 4.29
N LEU A 112 -5.77 7.99 3.66
CA LEU A 112 -6.70 7.10 4.35
C LEU A 112 -5.97 6.07 5.24
N MET A 113 -4.88 5.49 4.76
CA MET A 113 -4.04 4.58 5.56
C MET A 113 -3.37 5.29 6.74
N LEU A 114 -2.80 6.48 6.53
CA LEU A 114 -2.20 7.29 7.60
C LEU A 114 -3.23 7.65 8.68
N GLU A 115 -4.40 8.14 8.28
CA GLU A 115 -5.52 8.47 9.17
C GLU A 115 -6.00 7.25 9.96
N THR A 116 -6.06 6.09 9.30
CA THR A 116 -6.45 4.83 9.95
C THR A 116 -5.43 4.40 11.02
N PHE A 117 -4.14 4.43 10.72
CA PHE A 117 -3.10 4.10 11.72
C PHE A 117 -3.05 5.11 12.87
N HIS A 118 -3.29 6.39 12.58
CA HIS A 118 -3.45 7.40 13.61
C HIS A 118 -4.64 7.11 14.53
N SER A 119 -5.80 6.73 13.95
CA SER A 119 -6.98 6.31 14.70
C SER A 119 -6.71 5.07 15.57
N ILE A 120 -6.03 4.06 15.03
CA ILE A 120 -5.65 2.85 15.79
C ILE A 120 -4.79 3.22 17.00
N GLN A 121 -3.74 4.02 16.82
CA GLN A 121 -2.88 4.44 17.93
C GLN A 121 -3.64 5.28 18.95
N SER A 122 -4.46 6.23 18.47
CA SER A 122 -5.26 7.11 19.33
C SER A 122 -6.27 6.33 20.18
N GLN A 123 -6.92 5.32 19.59
CA GLN A 123 -7.88 4.49 20.32
C GLN A 123 -7.21 3.53 21.29
N LEU A 124 -5.98 3.06 21.02
CA LEU A 124 -5.27 2.15 21.92
C LEU A 124 -4.63 2.87 23.10
N PHE A 125 -3.97 4.00 22.84
CA PHE A 125 -3.10 4.67 23.81
C PHE A 125 -3.63 6.02 24.30
N GLY A 126 -4.66 6.58 23.65
CA GLY A 126 -5.18 7.93 23.89
C GLY A 126 -4.76 8.90 22.79
N SER A 127 -5.43 10.06 22.70
CA SER A 127 -5.12 11.06 21.67
C SER A 127 -3.68 11.55 21.77
N THR A 128 -2.95 11.46 20.66
CA THR A 128 -1.60 12.02 20.47
C THR A 128 -1.60 13.55 20.35
N GLU A 129 -2.77 14.20 20.27
CA GLU A 129 -2.88 15.65 20.31
C GLU A 129 -2.70 16.18 21.72
N TYR A 130 -1.49 16.67 22.05
CA TYR A 130 -1.22 17.65 23.11
C TYR A 130 -1.73 17.37 24.54
N TRP A 131 -1.97 16.11 24.91
CA TRP A 131 -2.13 15.73 26.31
C TRP A 131 -0.87 15.04 26.80
N THR A 132 0.19 15.83 27.05
CA THR A 132 1.20 15.42 28.02
C THR A 132 0.48 15.16 29.33
N THR A 133 0.60 13.96 29.87
CA THR A 133 0.27 13.70 31.28
C THR A 133 1.06 14.67 32.17
N GLU A 134 0.65 14.89 33.43
CA GLU A 134 1.37 15.79 34.36
C GLU A 134 2.88 15.47 34.47
N ASP A 135 3.28 14.25 34.10
CA ASP A 135 4.66 13.74 34.05
C ASP A 135 5.38 13.95 32.70
N GLY A 136 4.77 14.63 31.72
CA GLY A 136 5.38 14.92 30.41
C GLY A 136 5.51 13.72 29.48
N THR A 137 4.91 12.56 29.78
CA THR A 137 4.98 11.38 28.89
C THR A 137 3.85 11.40 27.86
N ALA A 138 4.21 11.30 26.59
CA ALA A 138 3.31 10.96 25.50
C ALA A 138 2.67 9.58 25.76
N ASN A 139 1.47 9.37 25.24
CA ASN A 139 0.70 8.15 25.42
C ASN A 139 0.61 7.43 24.06
N ASP A 140 1.65 6.67 23.74
CA ASP A 140 1.82 5.96 22.48
C ASP A 140 2.44 4.57 22.70
N VAL A 141 2.66 3.82 21.61
CA VAL A 141 3.26 2.48 21.69
C VAL A 141 4.68 2.50 22.24
N THR A 142 5.46 3.56 21.93
CA THR A 142 6.87 3.70 22.32
C THR A 142 7.02 3.92 23.81
N SER A 143 6.33 4.94 24.33
CA SER A 143 6.26 5.27 25.75
C SER A 143 5.69 4.11 26.57
N THR A 144 4.69 3.39 26.05
CA THR A 144 4.16 2.17 26.69
C THR A 144 5.25 1.11 26.82
N LEU A 145 6.00 0.85 25.75
CA LEU A 145 7.11 -0.11 25.78
C LEU A 145 8.25 0.33 26.71
N GLN A 146 8.62 1.61 26.68
CA GLN A 146 9.61 2.17 27.61
C GLN A 146 9.17 2.01 29.06
N LYS A 147 7.89 2.26 29.38
CA LYS A 147 7.30 2.02 30.71
C LYS A 147 7.40 0.54 31.09
N ILE A 148 7.02 -0.39 30.20
CA ILE A 148 7.12 -1.84 30.46
C ILE A 148 8.58 -2.25 30.73
N ILE A 149 9.53 -1.75 29.95
CA ILE A 149 10.96 -2.04 30.11
C ILE A 149 11.47 -1.50 31.45
N LYS A 150 11.15 -0.24 31.77
CA LYS A 150 11.52 0.39 33.04
C LYS A 150 10.97 -0.37 34.24
N THR A 151 9.69 -0.74 34.22
CA THR A 151 9.05 -1.48 35.33
C THR A 151 9.64 -2.88 35.51
N LYS A 152 9.93 -3.61 34.42
CA LYS A 152 10.42 -4.99 34.51
C LYS A 152 11.92 -5.10 34.78
N PHE A 153 12.72 -4.20 34.21
CA PHE A 153 14.18 -4.31 34.20
C PHE A 153 14.88 -3.16 34.93
N GLY A 154 14.17 -2.12 35.36
CA GLY A 154 14.75 -0.99 36.09
C GLY A 154 15.65 -0.08 35.25
N VAL A 155 15.55 -0.15 33.91
CA VAL A 155 16.38 0.62 32.98
C VAL A 155 15.54 1.52 32.09
N ASP A 156 16.02 2.73 31.87
CA ASP A 156 15.47 3.66 30.89
C ASP A 156 16.18 3.45 29.53
N VAL A 157 15.41 3.42 28.44
CA VAL A 157 15.95 3.20 27.10
C VAL A 157 15.55 4.33 26.14
N PRO A 158 16.46 4.77 25.25
CA PRO A 158 16.14 5.79 24.25
C PRO A 158 15.07 5.30 23.28
N GLU A 159 14.31 6.23 22.68
CA GLU A 159 13.30 5.89 21.67
C GLU A 159 13.95 5.16 20.47
N GLY A 160 15.13 5.64 20.04
CA GLY A 160 15.86 5.00 18.95
C GLY A 160 16.11 3.52 19.18
N TYR A 161 16.36 3.09 20.43
CA TYR A 161 16.60 1.68 20.77
C TYR A 161 15.39 0.79 20.47
N ILE A 162 14.19 1.33 20.68
CA ILE A 162 12.93 0.62 20.46
C ILE A 162 12.74 0.31 18.96
N TYR A 163 13.06 1.27 18.09
CA TYR A 163 12.85 1.13 16.64
C TYR A 163 14.04 0.51 15.90
N PHE A 164 15.25 0.63 16.44
CA PHE A 164 16.47 0.22 15.74
C PHE A 164 16.44 -1.25 15.32
N PRO A 165 17.08 -1.59 14.19
CA PRO A 165 17.18 -2.97 13.72
C PRO A 165 17.80 -3.89 14.77
N THR A 166 17.30 -5.12 14.89
CA THR A 166 17.85 -6.06 15.89
C THR A 166 19.23 -6.58 15.56
N ASP A 167 19.62 -6.59 14.28
CA ASP A 167 21.01 -6.86 13.89
C ASP A 167 21.99 -5.73 14.26
N MET A 168 21.47 -4.55 14.64
CA MET A 168 22.21 -3.45 15.27
C MET A 168 21.96 -3.37 16.79
N GLY A 169 21.27 -4.37 17.36
CA GLY A 169 20.98 -4.48 18.80
C GLY A 169 19.75 -3.73 19.30
N GLY A 170 18.92 -3.19 18.42
CA GLY A 170 17.61 -2.62 18.78
C GLY A 170 16.48 -3.65 18.89
N LEU A 171 15.29 -3.19 19.29
CA LEU A 171 14.11 -4.05 19.47
C LEU A 171 13.27 -4.25 18.20
N GLU A 172 13.51 -3.45 17.16
CA GLU A 172 12.81 -3.49 15.87
C GLU A 172 11.27 -3.41 15.98
N LEU A 173 10.77 -2.50 16.82
CA LEU A 173 9.37 -2.09 16.76
C LEU A 173 9.06 -1.52 15.37
N LYS A 174 7.92 -1.91 14.78
CA LYS A 174 7.48 -1.40 13.48
C LYS A 174 6.65 -0.14 13.64
N ASN A 175 7.02 0.89 12.89
CA ASN A 175 6.27 2.13 12.75
C ASN A 175 5.48 2.07 11.42
N PRO A 176 4.14 2.06 11.46
CA PRO A 176 3.32 1.96 10.24
C PRO A 176 3.41 3.20 9.32
N PHE A 177 3.87 4.34 9.85
CA PHE A 177 3.92 5.59 9.11
C PHE A 177 5.16 5.71 8.21
N ILE A 178 6.26 5.00 8.51
CA ILE A 178 7.53 5.13 7.78
C ILE A 178 7.37 4.72 6.31
N ASN A 179 6.84 3.53 6.04
CA ASN A 179 6.63 3.06 4.66
C ASN A 179 5.68 3.97 3.87
N LEU A 180 4.63 4.47 4.53
CA LEU A 180 3.67 5.40 3.93
C LEU A 180 4.31 6.75 3.61
N GLY A 181 5.21 7.23 4.47
CA GLY A 181 6.03 8.42 4.23
C GLY A 181 6.95 8.25 3.03
N LEU A 182 7.66 7.11 2.94
CA LEU A 182 8.60 6.80 1.86
C LEU A 182 7.95 6.73 0.48
N ILE A 183 6.66 6.46 0.37
CA ILE A 183 5.96 6.36 -0.93
C ILE A 183 5.11 7.60 -1.25
N ARG A 184 5.02 8.57 -0.34
CA ARG A 184 4.04 9.67 -0.41
C ARG A 184 4.20 10.52 -1.67
N ASP A 185 5.43 10.78 -2.10
CA ASP A 185 5.65 11.65 -3.27
C ASP A 185 5.93 10.86 -4.56
N THR A 186 6.03 9.52 -4.48
CA THR A 186 6.20 8.64 -5.65
C THR A 186 4.88 8.05 -6.14
N ILE A 187 3.86 8.00 -5.29
CA ILE A 187 2.53 7.58 -5.69
C ILE A 187 1.88 8.62 -6.62
N HIS A 188 1.15 8.13 -7.62
CA HIS A 188 0.51 9.00 -8.58
C HIS A 188 -0.55 9.89 -7.93
N LYS A 189 -0.43 11.22 -8.11
CA LYS A 189 -1.27 12.21 -7.41
C LYS A 189 -2.74 12.14 -7.81
N ASN A 190 -3.02 11.96 -9.10
CA ASN A 190 -4.38 11.90 -9.63
C ASN A 190 -4.51 10.80 -10.68
N PRO A 191 -5.01 9.61 -10.32
CA PRO A 191 -5.18 8.49 -11.26
C PRO A 191 -6.09 8.84 -12.45
N GLU A 192 -7.06 9.73 -12.24
CA GLU A 192 -8.01 10.17 -13.27
C GLU A 192 -7.29 10.83 -14.46
N SER A 193 -6.18 11.55 -14.19
CA SER A 193 -5.44 12.25 -15.26
C SER A 193 -4.79 11.30 -16.27
N LEU A 194 -4.47 10.06 -15.86
CA LEU A 194 -3.95 9.04 -16.78
C LEU A 194 -5.02 8.54 -17.74
N ILE A 195 -6.26 8.44 -17.25
CA ILE A 195 -7.42 8.06 -18.06
C ILE A 195 -7.81 9.20 -19.01
N ASP A 196 -7.80 10.45 -18.54
CA ASP A 196 -8.03 11.63 -19.37
C ASP A 196 -6.98 11.75 -20.47
N TRP A 197 -5.70 11.53 -20.12
CA TRP A 197 -4.60 11.46 -21.09
C TRP A 197 -4.86 10.36 -22.12
N PHE A 198 -5.25 9.15 -21.70
CA PHE A 198 -5.58 8.06 -22.62
C PHE A 198 -6.67 8.46 -23.62
N PHE A 199 -7.78 9.04 -23.16
CA PHE A 199 -8.88 9.43 -24.05
C PHE A 199 -8.48 10.53 -25.05
N ARG A 200 -7.56 11.42 -24.68
CA ARG A 200 -7.02 12.43 -25.59
C ARG A 200 -6.10 11.78 -26.63
N GLU A 201 -5.11 11.02 -26.19
CA GLU A 201 -4.13 10.39 -27.08
C GLU A 201 -4.76 9.37 -28.03
N GLU A 202 -5.80 8.65 -27.60
CA GLU A 202 -6.51 7.70 -28.45
C GLU A 202 -7.18 8.39 -29.65
N LYS A 203 -7.73 9.60 -29.46
CA LYS A 203 -8.30 10.39 -30.56
C LYS A 203 -7.22 10.81 -31.55
N GLU A 204 -6.07 11.23 -31.04
CA GLU A 204 -4.92 11.58 -31.88
C GLU A 204 -4.37 10.36 -32.61
N ASP A 205 -4.35 9.20 -31.97
CA ASP A 205 -3.91 7.94 -32.56
C ASP A 205 -4.81 7.50 -33.72
N TYR A 206 -6.13 7.62 -33.54
CA TYR A 206 -7.09 7.43 -34.62
C TYR A 206 -6.87 8.43 -35.77
N ALA A 207 -6.66 9.71 -35.48
CA ALA A 207 -6.39 10.71 -36.50
C ALA A 207 -5.10 10.40 -37.28
N ARG A 208 -4.03 9.96 -36.59
CA ARG A 208 -2.76 9.52 -37.21
C ARG A 208 -2.96 8.27 -38.06
N ALA A 209 -3.65 7.25 -37.54
CA ALA A 209 -3.92 6.01 -38.26
C ALA A 209 -4.76 6.26 -39.53
N ARG A 210 -5.78 7.12 -39.41
CA ARG A 210 -6.61 7.55 -40.53
C ARG A 210 -5.79 8.30 -41.60
N LEU A 211 -5.01 9.30 -41.18
CA LEU A 211 -4.13 10.06 -42.08
C LEU A 211 -3.15 9.14 -42.80
N TYR A 212 -2.59 8.16 -42.09
CA TYR A 212 -1.63 7.20 -42.62
C TYR A 212 -2.28 6.27 -43.65
N PHE A 213 -3.49 5.79 -43.38
CA PHE A 213 -4.29 4.99 -44.29
C PHE A 213 -4.66 5.76 -45.57
N GLU A 214 -5.15 7.00 -45.41
CA GLU A 214 -5.56 7.86 -46.54
C GLU A 214 -4.38 8.31 -47.42
N LYS A 215 -3.18 8.49 -46.83
CA LYS A 215 -1.98 8.93 -47.58
C LYS A 215 -1.21 7.80 -48.29
N VAL A 216 -1.60 6.54 -48.13
CA VAL A 216 -0.95 5.35 -48.72
C VAL A 216 0.58 5.44 -48.69
N THR A 217 1.18 5.84 -47.56
CA THR A 217 2.65 5.83 -47.45
C THR A 217 3.08 4.50 -46.85
N VAL A 218 3.07 3.44 -47.66
CA VAL A 218 3.67 2.15 -47.27
C VAL A 218 5.10 2.46 -46.80
N PRO A 219 5.51 2.12 -45.56
CA PRO A 219 6.84 2.43 -45.10
C PRO A 219 7.80 1.64 -45.99
N ALA A 220 8.87 2.28 -46.46
CA ALA A 220 9.83 1.74 -47.43
C ALA A 220 10.52 0.40 -47.04
N ARG A 221 10.13 -0.25 -45.93
CA ARG A 221 10.72 -1.49 -45.43
C ARG A 221 10.16 -2.78 -46.05
N LYS A 222 9.05 -2.76 -46.79
CA LYS A 222 8.65 -3.89 -47.66
C LYS A 222 8.00 -3.35 -48.92
N LYS A 223 8.72 -3.40 -50.05
CA LYS A 223 8.14 -3.23 -51.39
C LYS A 223 7.21 -4.44 -51.63
N PHE A 224 5.94 -4.33 -51.27
CA PHE A 224 4.94 -5.26 -51.79
C PHE A 224 4.93 -5.14 -53.32
N SER A 225 4.90 -6.28 -54.00
CA SER A 225 4.74 -6.32 -55.45
C SER A 225 3.39 -5.70 -55.85
N LYS A 226 3.29 -5.17 -57.08
CA LYS A 226 2.03 -4.64 -57.63
C LYS A 226 0.88 -5.66 -57.54
N GLU A 227 1.20 -6.95 -57.62
CA GLU A 227 0.25 -8.07 -57.55
C GLU A 227 -0.24 -8.33 -56.12
N GLU A 228 0.58 -8.10 -55.10
CA GLU A 228 0.18 -8.21 -53.69
C GLU A 228 -0.70 -7.04 -53.25
N LEU A 229 -0.38 -5.81 -53.71
CA LEU A 229 -1.25 -4.64 -53.56
C LEU A 229 -2.58 -4.80 -54.30
N ALA A 230 -2.58 -5.40 -55.50
CA ALA A 230 -3.79 -5.66 -56.27
C ALA A 230 -4.69 -6.75 -55.67
N LYS A 231 -4.15 -7.62 -54.81
CA LYS A 231 -4.90 -8.61 -54.02
C LYS A 231 -5.39 -8.06 -52.69
N ASP A 232 -5.03 -6.82 -52.34
CA ASP A 232 -5.47 -6.19 -51.11
C ASP A 232 -6.96 -5.86 -51.22
N LYS A 233 -7.78 -6.67 -50.54
CA LYS A 233 -9.25 -6.58 -50.55
C LYS A 233 -9.77 -5.25 -50.00
N PHE A 234 -8.89 -4.45 -49.40
CA PHE A 234 -9.21 -3.18 -48.76
C PHE A 234 -8.82 -1.95 -49.61
N MET A 235 -8.29 -2.14 -50.83
CA MET A 235 -8.05 -1.02 -51.74
C MET A 235 -9.35 -0.29 -52.08
N GLY A 236 -9.45 0.98 -51.64
CA GLY A 236 -10.59 1.85 -51.89
C GLY A 236 -11.67 1.82 -50.81
N GLU A 237 -11.53 1.00 -49.76
CA GLU A 237 -12.41 1.09 -48.60
C GLU A 237 -12.08 2.33 -47.75
N PRO A 238 -13.07 3.00 -47.13
CA PRO A 238 -12.80 4.07 -46.19
C PRO A 238 -12.11 3.52 -44.93
N PHE A 239 -11.30 4.35 -44.28
CA PHE A 239 -10.76 3.98 -42.97
C PHE A 239 -11.89 3.68 -41.98
N MET A 240 -11.67 2.74 -41.06
CA MET A 240 -12.68 2.32 -40.09
C MET A 240 -13.23 3.49 -39.28
N SER A 241 -14.49 3.35 -38.84
CA SER A 241 -15.13 4.36 -37.99
C SER A 241 -14.46 4.44 -36.60
N TRP A 242 -14.69 5.56 -35.90
CA TRP A 242 -14.22 5.73 -34.52
C TRP A 242 -14.80 4.68 -33.55
N GLU A 243 -16.06 4.29 -33.76
CA GLU A 243 -16.69 3.24 -32.95
C GLU A 243 -16.02 1.89 -33.16
N GLU A 244 -15.74 1.52 -34.42
CA GLU A 244 -15.06 0.26 -34.73
C GLU A 244 -13.62 0.26 -34.19
N PHE A 245 -12.90 1.39 -34.30
CA PHE A 245 -11.56 1.55 -33.74
C PHE A 245 -11.52 1.32 -32.22
N ARG A 246 -12.58 1.71 -31.49
CA ARG A 246 -12.66 1.56 -30.02
C ARG A 246 -13.26 0.24 -29.54
N LYS A 247 -13.93 -0.50 -30.41
CA LYS A 247 -14.74 -1.67 -30.05
C LYS A 247 -13.96 -2.75 -29.29
N HIS A 248 -12.69 -2.93 -29.62
CA HIS A 248 -11.82 -3.96 -29.04
C HIS A 248 -10.61 -3.38 -28.29
N ARG A 249 -10.76 -2.20 -27.67
CA ARG A 249 -9.71 -1.48 -26.92
C ARG A 249 -8.86 -2.36 -26.00
N GLU A 250 -9.49 -3.27 -25.26
CA GLU A 250 -8.77 -4.14 -24.31
C GLU A 250 -7.76 -5.07 -25.00
N GLN A 251 -7.99 -5.41 -26.27
CA GLN A 251 -7.13 -6.30 -27.05
C GLN A 251 -6.17 -5.53 -27.97
N THR A 252 -6.59 -4.38 -28.50
CA THR A 252 -5.86 -3.67 -29.57
C THR A 252 -5.14 -2.42 -29.10
N SER A 253 -5.58 -1.78 -28.00
CA SER A 253 -5.05 -0.49 -27.58
C SER A 253 -3.78 -0.63 -26.73
N THR A 254 -2.64 -0.34 -27.35
CA THR A 254 -1.35 -0.26 -26.64
C THR A 254 -1.34 0.89 -25.61
N LEU A 255 -2.08 1.97 -25.88
CA LEU A 255 -2.23 3.11 -24.97
C LEU A 255 -2.98 2.70 -23.70
N LEU A 256 -4.12 2.01 -23.84
CA LEU A 256 -4.87 1.51 -22.69
C LEU A 256 -4.04 0.54 -21.86
N TYR A 257 -3.30 -0.36 -22.51
CA TYR A 257 -2.39 -1.28 -21.82
C TYR A 257 -1.30 -0.54 -21.02
N ARG A 258 -0.70 0.51 -21.57
CA ARG A 258 0.28 1.35 -20.84
C ARG A 258 -0.34 2.01 -19.63
N VAL A 259 -1.52 2.62 -19.79
CA VAL A 259 -2.23 3.26 -18.66
C VAL A 259 -2.61 2.24 -17.60
N TYR A 260 -3.15 1.09 -17.99
CA TYR A 260 -3.47 -0.01 -17.08
C TYR A 260 -2.24 -0.45 -16.28
N LYS A 261 -1.09 -0.69 -16.93
CA LYS A 261 0.15 -1.07 -16.23
C LYS A 261 0.63 0.02 -15.27
N THR A 262 0.53 1.29 -15.64
CA THR A 262 0.93 2.39 -14.77
C THR A 262 0.01 2.48 -13.54
N LEU A 263 -1.30 2.36 -13.73
CA LEU A 263 -2.30 2.40 -12.66
C LEU A 263 -2.14 1.22 -11.69
N MET A 264 -1.83 0.02 -12.18
CA MET A 264 -1.67 -1.17 -11.35
C MET A 264 -0.32 -1.25 -10.63
N ARG A 265 0.61 -0.33 -10.90
CA ARG A 265 1.94 -0.35 -10.30
C ARG A 265 1.90 0.17 -8.86
N GLU A 266 2.59 -0.53 -7.96
CA GLU A 266 2.86 -0.06 -6.60
C GLU A 266 3.89 1.11 -6.64
N PRO A 267 3.73 2.16 -5.82
CA PRO A 267 4.69 3.24 -5.75
C PRO A 267 6.04 2.74 -5.23
N SER A 268 7.13 3.30 -5.75
CA SER A 268 8.47 2.98 -5.25
C SER A 268 8.79 3.76 -3.98
N GLU A 269 9.44 3.13 -3.02
CA GLU A 269 9.98 3.82 -1.84
C GLU A 269 11.05 4.84 -2.26
N GLN A 270 11.01 6.03 -1.66
CA GLN A 270 12.01 7.06 -1.87
C GLN A 270 13.38 6.60 -1.38
N ALA A 271 14.42 7.06 -2.08
CA ALA A 271 15.78 6.90 -1.61
C ALA A 271 15.99 7.79 -0.37
N VAL A 272 16.57 7.21 0.67
CA VAL A 272 16.98 7.93 1.88
C VAL A 272 18.48 8.19 1.75
N SER A 273 18.88 9.45 1.87
CA SER A 273 20.29 9.84 1.89
C SER A 273 20.77 9.89 3.34
N PRO A 274 21.91 9.25 3.67
CA PRO A 274 22.42 9.26 5.03
C PRO A 274 23.05 10.62 5.35
N SER A 275 22.85 11.11 6.56
CA SER A 275 23.60 12.28 7.06
C SER A 275 25.09 11.95 7.24
N PRO A 276 25.98 12.97 7.26
CA PRO A 276 27.41 12.74 7.45
C PRO A 276 27.75 11.95 8.73
N GLY A 277 27.02 12.20 9.83
CA GLY A 277 27.21 11.47 11.09
C GLY A 277 26.84 10.00 11.00
N VAL A 278 25.76 9.67 10.25
CA VAL A 278 25.40 8.28 9.95
C VAL A 278 26.46 7.61 9.09
N VAL A 279 26.96 8.30 8.05
CA VAL A 279 28.04 7.77 7.19
C VAL A 279 29.29 7.46 7.99
N GLU A 280 29.70 8.34 8.89
CA GLU A 280 30.87 8.13 9.74
C GLU A 280 30.67 6.98 10.74
N ALA A 281 29.45 6.84 11.30
CA ALA A 281 29.12 5.80 12.27
C ALA A 281 28.84 4.41 11.64
N LEU A 282 28.68 4.34 10.32
CA LEU A 282 28.53 3.08 9.57
C LEU A 282 29.88 2.36 9.48
N SER A 283 30.12 1.45 10.41
CA SER A 283 31.40 0.73 10.52
C SER A 283 31.51 -0.52 9.64
N ARG A 284 30.41 -1.21 9.33
CA ARG A 284 30.44 -2.58 8.74
C ARG A 284 29.44 -2.86 7.62
N LYS A 285 28.23 -2.31 7.69
CA LYS A 285 27.23 -2.45 6.63
C LYS A 285 27.36 -1.28 5.68
N THR A 286 27.24 -1.54 4.38
CA THR A 286 27.04 -0.44 3.44
C THR A 286 25.61 0.07 3.59
N TRP A 287 25.42 1.37 3.44
CA TRP A 287 24.09 1.98 3.52
C TRP A 287 23.09 1.28 2.58
N ASP A 288 23.57 0.84 1.42
CA ASP A 288 22.78 0.18 0.37
C ASP A 288 22.35 -1.25 0.72
N ASP A 289 22.97 -1.89 1.72
CA ASP A 289 22.54 -3.21 2.23
C ASP A 289 21.26 -3.13 3.07
N LEU A 290 20.91 -1.92 3.54
CA LEU A 290 19.74 -1.68 4.38
C LEU A 290 18.49 -1.47 3.53
N THR A 291 17.36 -2.03 3.98
CA THR A 291 16.06 -1.70 3.39
C THR A 291 15.75 -0.21 3.55
N ARG A 292 14.93 0.39 2.66
CA ARG A 292 14.55 1.82 2.77
C ARG A 292 13.90 2.14 4.11
N TYR A 293 13.11 1.21 4.64
CA TYR A 293 12.57 1.31 5.99
C TYR A 293 13.68 1.43 7.05
N GLN A 294 14.68 0.55 7.03
CA GLN A 294 15.79 0.58 7.99
C GLN A 294 16.63 1.85 7.84
N GLN A 295 16.91 2.26 6.60
CA GLN A 295 17.58 3.53 6.31
C GLN A 295 16.84 4.71 6.95
N GLN A 296 15.51 4.79 6.77
CA GLN A 296 14.70 5.85 7.35
C GLN A 296 14.67 5.82 8.89
N VAL A 297 14.58 4.64 9.49
CA VAL A 297 14.63 4.47 10.96
C VAL A 297 15.97 4.93 11.51
N ILE A 298 17.07 4.49 10.89
CA ILE A 298 18.42 4.84 11.34
C ILE A 298 18.63 6.35 11.22
N GLU A 299 18.29 6.94 10.08
CA GLU A 299 18.42 8.38 9.87
C GLU A 299 17.58 9.18 10.89
N LEU A 300 16.35 8.76 11.18
CA LEU A 300 15.44 9.46 12.09
C LEU A 300 15.96 9.48 13.55
N HIS A 301 16.64 8.41 13.99
CA HIS A 301 17.04 8.24 15.38
C HIS A 301 18.57 8.27 15.59
N ALA A 302 19.36 8.56 14.56
CA ALA A 302 20.82 8.58 14.63
C ALA A 302 21.35 9.55 15.69
N ASP A 303 20.76 10.75 15.76
CA ASP A 303 21.19 11.80 16.69
C ASP A 303 20.99 11.42 18.16
N ASP A 304 20.06 10.51 18.46
CA ASP A 304 19.85 9.98 19.82
C ASP A 304 20.72 8.73 20.10
N ILE A 305 20.98 7.91 19.08
CA ILE A 305 21.71 6.64 19.23
C ILE A 305 23.23 6.83 19.24
N ILE A 306 23.78 7.58 18.28
CA ILE A 306 25.23 7.70 18.09
C ILE A 306 25.92 8.23 19.35
N PRO A 307 25.44 9.31 20.01
CA PRO A 307 26.10 9.82 21.22
C PRO A 307 26.02 8.87 22.42
N ARG A 308 25.00 8.00 22.49
CA ARG A 308 24.78 7.11 23.63
C ARG A 308 25.58 5.82 23.55
N PHE A 309 25.75 5.30 22.34
CA PHE A 309 26.38 4.00 22.09
C PHE A 309 27.70 4.12 21.33
N SER A 310 28.19 5.35 21.11
CA SER A 310 29.42 5.65 20.37
C SER A 310 29.41 5.06 18.95
N GLY A 311 28.23 5.01 18.32
CA GLY A 311 28.02 4.45 16.99
C GLY A 311 26.59 3.93 16.79
N LEU A 312 26.34 3.29 15.63
CA LEU A 312 25.02 2.75 15.27
C LEU A 312 24.79 1.32 15.78
N ASN A 313 25.85 0.58 16.12
CA ASN A 313 25.72 -0.75 16.69
C ASN A 313 25.59 -0.63 18.20
N ILE A 314 24.37 -0.82 18.71
CA ILE A 314 24.05 -0.73 20.14
C ILE A 314 24.72 -1.86 20.93
N VAL A 315 24.82 -3.04 20.30
CA VAL A 315 25.48 -4.22 20.87
C VAL A 315 26.41 -4.80 19.82
N GLU A 316 27.57 -5.30 20.24
CA GLU A 316 28.46 -6.04 19.34
C GLU A 316 27.78 -7.31 18.81
N GLN A 317 27.88 -7.56 17.51
CA GLN A 317 27.19 -8.69 16.85
C GLN A 317 27.47 -10.06 17.49
N GLY A 318 28.68 -10.27 18.05
CA GLY A 318 29.04 -11.51 18.74
C GLY A 318 28.30 -11.74 20.05
N TRP A 319 27.68 -10.70 20.61
CA TRP A 319 26.97 -10.72 21.89
C TRP A 319 25.45 -10.70 21.71
N LEU A 320 24.97 -10.51 20.47
CA LEU A 320 23.56 -10.58 20.17
C LEU A 320 23.09 -12.03 20.25
N PRO A 321 22.02 -12.33 21.01
CA PRO A 321 21.43 -13.66 21.06
C PRO A 321 20.60 -13.94 19.81
N THR A 322 21.22 -13.85 18.63
CA THR A 322 20.59 -13.90 17.31
C THR A 322 19.76 -15.17 17.12
N GLY A 323 20.25 -16.31 17.59
CA GLY A 323 19.52 -17.59 17.54
C GLY A 323 18.23 -17.58 18.37
N MET A 324 18.23 -16.97 19.57
CA MET A 324 16.99 -16.84 20.36
C MET A 324 16.02 -15.85 19.71
N VAL A 325 16.53 -14.70 19.24
CA VAL A 325 15.72 -13.68 18.58
C VAL A 325 15.06 -14.24 17.32
N SER A 326 15.78 -14.99 16.49
CA SER A 326 15.22 -15.61 15.29
C SER A 326 14.15 -16.63 15.65
N MET A 327 14.39 -17.50 16.63
CA MET A 327 13.38 -18.46 17.12
C MET A 327 12.11 -17.76 17.60
N PHE A 328 12.23 -16.67 18.35
CA PHE A 328 11.05 -15.90 18.77
C PHE A 328 10.33 -15.32 17.56
N ARG A 329 11.02 -14.72 16.58
CA ARG A 329 10.39 -14.16 15.37
C ARG A 329 9.68 -15.18 14.51
N GLU A 330 10.23 -16.40 14.44
CA GLU A 330 9.66 -17.51 13.67
C GLU A 330 8.52 -18.21 14.42
N SER A 331 8.44 -18.02 15.74
CA SER A 331 7.36 -18.59 16.54
C SER A 331 6.02 -18.02 16.08
N ARG A 332 5.02 -18.91 15.93
CA ARG A 332 3.67 -18.48 15.58
C ARG A 332 3.08 -17.73 16.76
N PHE A 333 2.68 -16.48 16.52
CA PHE A 333 1.98 -15.69 17.51
C PHE A 333 0.73 -16.45 17.98
N GLN A 334 0.65 -16.72 19.29
CA GLN A 334 -0.49 -17.41 19.89
C GLN A 334 -1.55 -16.39 20.26
N TRP A 335 -2.63 -16.38 19.48
CA TRP A 335 -3.80 -15.57 19.75
C TRP A 335 -4.44 -15.96 21.08
N LYS A 336 -4.82 -14.95 21.86
CA LYS A 336 -5.65 -15.10 23.05
C LYS A 336 -7.10 -14.89 22.64
N ASP A 337 -7.94 -15.87 22.97
CA ASP A 337 -9.38 -15.79 22.75
C ASP A 337 -10.07 -14.85 23.74
#